data_AF-A0A963J3T3-F1
#
_entry.id   AF-A0A963J3T3-F1
#
_cell.length_a   1.000
_cell.length_b   1.000
_cell.length_c   1.000
_cell.angle_alpha   90.00
_cell.angle_beta   90.00
_cell.angle_gamma   90.00
#
_symmetry.space_group_name_H-M   'P 1'
#
loop_
_entity.id
_entity.type
_entity.pdbx_description
1 polymer ?
#
loop_
_entity_poly.entity_id
_entity_poly.type
_entity_poly.pdbx_seq_one_letter_code
_entity_poly.pdbx_strand_id
1 'polypeptide(L)'
;MQTLIETLRLAVGDAHVLTEGDLSAWEQDWRRRVHGKALAVVRPANTQEVAAVVKACAAAGAPIVPQGGNTGLSVGSTPDT
;
A
#
# COMPACT_ATOMS: atom_id res chain seq x y z
N MET A 1 11.00 7.74 -7.12
CA MET A 1 10.32 6.99 -6.04
C MET A 1 10.11 7.84 -4.79
N GLN A 2 11.11 8.57 -4.28
CA GLN A 2 10.89 9.62 -3.26
C GLN A 2 9.76 10.60 -3.65
N THR A 3 9.74 11.00 -4.92
CA THR A 3 8.67 11.82 -5.52
C THR A 3 7.26 11.21 -5.39
N LEU A 4 7.12 9.89 -5.49
CA LEU A 4 5.82 9.22 -5.33
C LEU A 4 5.39 9.22 -3.86
N ILE A 5 6.30 8.90 -2.94
CA ILE A 5 6.01 8.91 -1.50
C ILE A 5 5.56 10.29 -1.04
N GLU A 6 6.25 11.35 -1.46
CA GLU A 6 5.87 12.73 -1.18
C GLU A 6 4.49 13.07 -1.75
N THR A 7 4.21 12.65 -2.98
CA THR A 7 2.90 12.87 -3.61
C THR A 7 1.78 12.16 -2.85
N LEU A 8 2.02 10.92 -2.41
CA LEU A 8 1.06 10.16 -1.61
C LEU A 8 0.83 10.82 -0.25
N ARG A 9 1.89 11.30 0.40
CA ARG A 9 1.81 12.05 1.66
C ARG A 9 1.02 13.34 1.54
N LEU A 10 1.19 14.09 0.46
CA LEU A 10 0.37 15.26 0.16
C LEU A 10 -1.11 14.91 -0.06
N ALA A 11 -1.40 13.74 -0.62
CA ALA A 11 -2.76 13.30 -0.91
C ALA A 11 -3.52 12.80 0.32
N VAL A 12 -2.86 12.06 1.22
CA VAL A 12 -3.53 11.37 2.35
C VAL A 12 -3.02 11.77 3.74
N GLY A 13 -2.01 12.63 3.82
CA GLY A 13 -1.33 13.01 5.05
C GLY A 13 -0.19 12.06 5.45
N ASP A 14 0.86 12.60 6.06
CA ASP A 14 2.09 11.87 6.42
C ASP A 14 1.83 10.61 7.27
N ALA A 15 0.94 10.72 8.26
CA ALA A 15 0.60 9.61 9.16
C ALA A 15 -0.06 8.41 8.45
N HIS A 16 -0.53 8.61 7.21
CA HIS A 16 -1.23 7.59 6.43
C HIS A 16 -0.35 6.92 5.37
N VAL A 17 0.95 7.28 5.29
CA VAL A 17 1.93 6.68 4.36
C VAL A 17 3.08 6.06 5.15
N LEU A 18 3.00 4.75 5.36
CA LEU A 18 4.01 4.00 6.12
C LEU A 18 5.07 3.47 5.16
N THR A 19 6.33 3.80 5.40
CA THR A 19 7.48 3.40 4.57
C THR A 19 8.58 2.68 5.35
N GLU A 20 8.49 2.70 6.68
CA GLU A 20 9.51 2.20 7.60
C GLU A 20 8.85 1.56 8.82
N GLY A 21 9.66 0.87 9.64
CA GLY A 21 9.17 0.08 10.77
C GLY A 21 8.70 -1.31 10.36
N ASP A 22 7.91 -1.93 11.23
CA ASP A 22 7.33 -3.25 10.99
C ASP A 22 6.04 -3.13 10.17
N LEU A 23 6.11 -3.55 8.91
CA LEU A 23 4.98 -3.59 7.99
C LEU A 23 4.46 -5.02 7.77
N SER A 24 4.88 -5.99 8.59
CA SER A 24 4.50 -7.40 8.46
C SER A 24 2.98 -7.64 8.45
N ALA A 25 2.20 -6.77 9.10
CA ALA A 25 0.74 -6.81 9.07
C ALA A 25 0.14 -6.66 7.66
N TRP A 26 0.85 -6.01 6.73
CA TRP A 26 0.45 -5.82 5.33
C TRP A 26 1.28 -6.64 4.34
N GLU A 27 2.50 -7.01 4.71
CA GLU A 27 3.45 -7.72 3.85
C GLU A 27 3.40 -9.24 3.99
N GLN A 28 2.80 -9.77 5.06
CA GLN A 28 2.65 -11.21 5.26
C GLN A 28 1.22 -11.65 5.00
N ASP A 29 1.02 -12.73 4.23
CA ASP A 29 -0.31 -13.28 4.03
C ASP A 29 -0.88 -13.88 5.32
N TRP A 30 -2.21 -14.04 5.39
CA TRP A 30 -2.91 -14.57 6.55
C TRP A 30 -2.32 -15.88 7.11
N ARG A 31 -1.86 -16.77 6.22
CA ARG A 31 -1.33 -18.09 6.61
C ARG A 31 0.18 -18.07 6.87
N ARG A 32 0.83 -16.92 6.75
CA ARG A 32 2.28 -16.72 6.96
C ARG A 32 3.16 -17.57 6.04
N ARG A 33 2.69 -17.85 4.83
CA ARG A 33 3.38 -18.62 3.79
C ARG A 33 4.15 -17.74 2.82
N VAL A 34 3.65 -16.53 2.55
CA VAL A 34 4.24 -15.56 1.63
C VAL A 34 4.53 -14.28 2.38
N HIS A 35 5.71 -13.72 2.13
CA HIS A 35 6.13 -12.42 2.63
C HIS A 35 6.57 -11.57 1.44
N GLY A 36 5.76 -10.58 1.13
CA GLY A 36 6.02 -9.58 0.10
C GLY A 36 6.88 -8.44 0.62
N LYS A 37 7.03 -7.39 -0.20
CA LYS A 37 7.65 -6.14 0.23
C LYS A 37 6.96 -4.96 -0.42
N ALA A 38 6.38 -4.08 0.39
CA ALA A 38 5.75 -2.87 -0.08
C ALA A 38 6.78 -1.74 -0.18
N LEU A 39 6.65 -0.91 -1.21
CA LEU A 39 7.32 0.41 -1.21
C LEU A 39 6.74 1.32 -0.12
N ALA A 40 5.42 1.28 0.04
CA ALA A 40 4.68 1.98 1.06
C ALA A 40 3.32 1.31 1.31
N VAL A 41 2.82 1.43 2.53
CA VAL A 41 1.42 1.16 2.87
C VAL A 41 0.69 2.49 2.96
N VAL A 42 -0.38 2.65 2.18
CA VAL A 42 -1.17 3.89 2.12
C VAL A 42 -2.57 3.63 2.69
N ARG A 43 -3.01 4.44 3.66
CA ARG A 43 -4.26 4.25 4.42
C ARG A 43 -5.24 5.43 4.22
N PRO A 44 -5.87 5.55 3.03
CA PRO A 44 -6.80 6.64 2.73
C PRO A 44 -8.08 6.55 3.59
N ALA A 45 -8.65 7.70 3.94
CA ALA A 45 -9.82 7.83 4.81
C ALA A 45 -11.15 7.90 4.04
N ASN A 46 -11.12 8.20 2.74
CA ASN A 46 -12.31 8.37 1.90
C ASN A 46 -12.02 8.02 0.43
N THR A 47 -13.07 8.03 -0.39
CA THR A 47 -12.98 7.65 -1.81
C THR A 47 -12.23 8.66 -2.66
N GLN A 48 -12.22 9.95 -2.27
CA GLN A 48 -11.44 10.99 -2.97
C GLN A 48 -9.94 10.75 -2.82
N GLU A 49 -9.49 10.42 -1.60
CA GLU A 49 -8.12 10.05 -1.31
C GLU A 49 -7.71 8.76 -2.04
N VAL A 50 -8.56 7.73 -2.06
CA VAL A 50 -8.32 6.52 -2.86
C VAL A 50 -8.08 6.88 -4.33
N ALA A 51 -8.94 7.74 -4.91
CA ALA A 51 -8.79 8.16 -6.30
C ALA A 51 -7.49 8.95 -6.53
N ALA A 52 -7.05 9.77 -5.57
CA ALA A 52 -5.78 10.48 -5.64
C ALA A 52 -4.57 9.53 -5.62
N VAL A 53 -4.59 8.53 -4.73
CA VAL A 53 -3.56 7.49 -4.64
C VAL A 53 -3.45 6.70 -5.95
N VAL A 54 -4.58 6.25 -6.50
CA VAL A 54 -4.60 5.52 -7.78
C VAL A 54 -4.00 6.36 -8.91
N LYS A 55 -4.35 7.65 -9.00
CA LYS A 55 -3.78 8.56 -10.00
C LYS A 55 -2.27 8.75 -9.83
N ALA A 56 -1.79 8.92 -8.59
CA ALA A 56 -0.38 9.10 -8.30
C ALA A 56 0.44 7.84 -8.67
N CYS A 57 -0.04 6.66 -8.29
CA CYS A 57 0.60 5.39 -8.64
C CYS A 57 0.60 5.15 -10.16
N ALA A 58 -0.52 5.42 -10.84
CA ALA A 58 -0.61 5.30 -12.30
C ALA A 58 0.38 6.23 -13.02
N ALA A 59 0.48 7.49 -12.59
CA ALA A 59 1.45 8.45 -13.14
C ALA A 59 2.91 8.03 -12.92
N ALA A 60 3.18 7.32 -11.81
CA ALA A 60 4.51 6.82 -11.47
C ALA A 60 4.80 5.41 -12.04
N GLY A 61 3.82 4.74 -12.66
CA GLY A 61 3.94 3.35 -13.09
C GLY A 61 4.09 2.34 -11.93
N ALA A 62 3.60 2.69 -10.73
CA ALA A 62 3.71 1.85 -9.56
C ALA A 62 2.49 0.90 -9.43
N PRO A 63 2.70 -0.42 -9.22
CA PRO A 63 1.60 -1.35 -8.98
C PRO A 63 0.90 -1.06 -7.64
N ILE A 64 -0.36 -1.49 -7.53
CA ILE A 64 -1.17 -1.34 -6.32
C ILE A 64 -1.70 -2.72 -5.92
N VAL A 65 -1.59 -3.07 -4.64
CA VAL A 65 -2.23 -4.25 -4.05
C VAL A 65 -3.28 -3.78 -3.03
N PRO A 66 -4.58 -3.80 -3.39
CA PRO A 66 -5.65 -3.46 -2.46
C PRO A 66 -5.74 -4.50 -1.33
N GLN A 67 -5.85 -4.03 -0.09
CA GLN A 67 -5.88 -4.90 1.08
C GLN A 67 -6.91 -4.40 2.11
N GLY A 68 -7.82 -5.29 2.51
CA GLY A 68 -8.79 -5.07 3.58
C GLY A 68 -8.27 -5.63 4.91
N GLY A 69 -8.95 -6.63 5.47
CA GLY A 69 -8.56 -7.29 6.73
C GLY A 69 -7.42 -8.32 6.62
N ASN A 70 -6.82 -8.48 5.44
CA ASN A 70 -5.74 -9.45 5.16
C ASN A 70 -6.03 -10.91 5.57
N THR A 71 -7.27 -11.38 5.38
CA THR A 71 -7.68 -12.77 5.71
C THR A 71 -7.81 -13.67 4.49
N GLY A 72 -7.35 -13.22 3.32
CA GLY A 72 -7.43 -13.97 2.07
C GLY A 72 -6.55 -15.22 2.08
N LEU A 73 -7.02 -16.31 1.48
CA LEU A 73 -6.30 -17.60 1.42
C LEU A 73 -5.62 -17.87 0.08
N SER A 74 -5.68 -16.92 -0.85
CA SER A 74 -5.13 -17.04 -2.21
C SER A 74 -4.02 -16.03 -2.49
N VAL A 75 -3.42 -15.46 -1.45
CA VAL A 75 -2.29 -14.49 -1.46
C VAL A 75 -2.50 -13.17 -2.21
N GLY A 76 -3.62 -12.96 -2.90
CA GLY A 76 -3.87 -11.76 -3.73
C GLY A 76 -3.96 -10.41 -2.99
N SER A 77 -3.84 -10.36 -1.67
CA SER A 77 -3.73 -9.13 -0.88
C SER A 77 -2.32 -8.90 -0.32
N THR A 78 -1.36 -9.75 -0.69
CA THR A 78 0.06 -9.65 -0.29
C THR A 78 0.83 -8.98 -1.43
N PRO A 79 1.72 -8.01 -1.17
CA PRO A 79 2.50 -7.35 -2.20
C PRO A 79 3.63 -8.25 -2.72
N ASP A 80 3.30 -9.18 -3.61
CA ASP A 80 4.23 -10.09 -4.26
C ASP A 80 4.63 -9.57 -5.66
N THR A 81 5.81 -8.95 -5.72
CA THR A 81 6.49 -8.36 -6.90
C THR A 81 5.88 -7.10 -7.52
#